data_AF-A0A842Q8E7-F1
#
_entry.id   AF-A0A842Q8E7-F1
#
_cell.length_a   1.000
_cell.length_b   1.000
_cell.length_c   1.000
_cell.angle_alpha   90.00
_cell.angle_beta   90.00
_cell.angle_gamma   90.00
#
_symmetry.space_group_name_H-M   'P 1'
#
loop_
_entity.id
_entity.type
_entity.pdbx_description
1 polymer ?
#
loop_
_entity_poly.entity_id
_entity_poly.type
_entity_poly.pdbx_seq_one_letter_code
_entity_poly.pdbx_strand_id
1 'polypeptide(L)'
;MENEKRKEKTNILTYKGAVYGAFAGFIATWSISTVIAASEVVLGLQISTFYSIMGISLGLNNVITAAYMGFGLHLLTGTIIGAVLGAIGIRWKKIRMLNPLENTLTGMGAGIVIWLVLFLPLTSLFIQPSIQRIVNLESELQYPLLSEDMNQLIQKIALGAIAFHLVWGAIFSYIMRSLVRIREFKMRGQQAGLGI
;
A
#
# COMPACT_ATOMS: atom_id res chain seq x y z
N MET A 1 21.94 -32.69 8.25
CA MET A 1 20.69 -33.04 8.96
C MET A 1 20.10 -31.94 9.86
N GLU A 2 20.69 -31.53 11.00
CA GLU A 2 20.03 -30.53 11.88
C GLU A 2 19.93 -29.13 11.22
N ASN A 3 21.00 -28.69 10.55
CA ASN A 3 21.03 -27.41 9.83
C ASN A 3 20.03 -27.35 8.67
N GLU A 4 19.81 -28.46 7.98
CA GLU A 4 18.84 -28.55 6.87
C GLU A 4 17.40 -28.45 7.37
N LYS A 5 17.05 -29.19 8.43
CA LYS A 5 15.72 -29.11 9.07
C LYS A 5 15.41 -27.70 9.59
N ARG A 6 16.41 -27.02 10.15
CA ARG A 6 16.27 -25.62 10.63
C ARG A 6 16.05 -24.65 9.47
N LYS A 7 16.79 -24.80 8.37
CA LYS A 7 16.66 -23.99 7.15
C LYS A 7 15.29 -24.18 6.50
N GLU A 8 14.84 -25.42 6.36
CA GLU A 8 13.53 -25.78 5.82
C GLU A 8 12.38 -25.15 6.62
N LYS A 9 12.41 -25.29 7.96
CA LYS A 9 11.41 -24.68 8.84
C LYS A 9 11.36 -23.15 8.70
N THR A 10 12.52 -22.52 8.53
CA THR A 10 12.63 -21.07 8.33
C THR A 10 12.03 -20.65 6.99
N ASN A 11 12.31 -21.40 5.92
CA ASN A 11 11.75 -21.15 4.59
C ASN A 11 10.23 -21.27 4.59
N ILE A 12 9.69 -22.33 5.22
CA ILE A 12 8.24 -22.53 5.34
C ILE A 12 7.58 -21.39 6.11
N LEU A 13 8.19 -20.94 7.21
CA LEU A 13 7.68 -19.81 7.99
C LEU A 13 7.66 -18.52 7.17
N THR A 14 8.73 -18.27 6.43
CA THR A 14 8.89 -17.09 5.57
C THR A 14 7.84 -17.07 4.47
N TYR A 15 7.65 -18.20 3.79
CA TYR A 15 6.63 -18.34 2.76
C TYR A 15 5.23 -18.05 3.30
N LYS A 16 4.89 -18.60 4.48
CA LYS A 16 3.61 -18.30 5.14
C LYS A 16 3.47 -16.82 5.49
N GLY A 17 4.55 -16.20 5.98
CA GLY A 17 4.59 -14.75 6.24
C GLY A 17 4.33 -13.94 4.98
N ALA A 18 4.94 -14.32 3.86
CA ALA A 18 4.72 -13.68 2.57
C ALA A 18 3.26 -13.79 2.10
N VAL A 19 2.65 -14.97 2.22
CA VAL A 19 1.24 -15.18 1.83
C VAL A 19 0.29 -14.34 2.69
N TYR A 20 0.47 -14.34 4.01
CA TYR A 20 -0.35 -13.52 4.92
C TYR A 20 -0.15 -12.03 4.67
N GLY A 21 1.10 -11.64 4.44
CA GLY A 21 1.46 -10.27 4.11
C GLY A 21 0.84 -9.82 2.79
N ALA A 22 0.88 -10.66 1.75
CA ALA A 22 0.28 -10.36 0.44
C ALA A 22 -1.23 -10.11 0.58
N PHE A 23 -1.92 -10.98 1.30
CA PHE A 23 -3.35 -10.84 1.56
C PHE A 23 -3.64 -9.56 2.37
N ALA A 24 -2.90 -9.31 3.45
CA ALA A 24 -3.07 -8.10 4.26
C ALA A 24 -2.80 -6.82 3.46
N GLY A 25 -1.76 -6.83 2.61
CA GLY A 25 -1.39 -5.71 1.74
C GLY A 25 -2.45 -5.44 0.68
N PHE A 26 -2.99 -6.48 0.05
CA PHE A 26 -4.11 -6.36 -0.88
C PHE A 26 -5.32 -5.69 -0.22
N ILE A 27 -5.76 -6.19 0.95
CA ILE A 27 -6.92 -5.65 1.66
C ILE A 27 -6.66 -4.21 2.11
N ALA A 28 -5.51 -3.91 2.71
CA ALA A 28 -5.17 -2.55 3.13
C ALA A 28 -5.19 -1.57 1.96
N THR A 29 -4.66 -1.98 0.80
CA THR A 29 -4.61 -1.15 -0.40
C THR A 29 -6.00 -0.96 -1.00
N TRP A 30 -6.81 -2.01 -1.05
CA TRP A 30 -8.21 -1.91 -1.46
C TRP A 30 -8.98 -0.93 -0.57
N SER A 31 -8.85 -1.05 0.76
CA SER A 31 -9.51 -0.15 1.70
C SER A 31 -9.11 1.30 1.49
N ILE A 32 -7.82 1.60 1.37
CA ILE A 32 -7.34 2.96 1.10
C ILE A 32 -7.79 3.46 -0.27
N SER A 33 -7.87 2.59 -1.27
CA SER A 33 -8.38 2.96 -2.59
C SER A 33 -9.83 3.45 -2.54
N THR A 34 -10.67 2.86 -1.68
CA THR A 34 -12.03 3.36 -1.44
C THR A 34 -12.02 4.74 -0.78
N VAL A 35 -11.12 4.99 0.18
CA VAL A 35 -11.00 6.31 0.83
C VAL A 35 -10.48 7.36 -0.15
N ILE A 36 -9.55 6.99 -1.05
CA ILE A 36 -9.09 7.88 -2.13
C ILE A 36 -10.27 8.27 -3.03
N ALA A 37 -11.06 7.30 -3.51
CA ALA A 37 -12.22 7.58 -4.34
C ALA A 37 -13.26 8.48 -3.63
N ALA A 38 -13.48 8.27 -2.33
CA ALA A 38 -14.34 9.15 -1.54
C ALA A 38 -13.75 10.57 -1.40
N SER A 39 -12.43 10.68 -1.24
CA SER A 39 -11.73 11.96 -1.17
C SER A 39 -11.83 12.72 -2.49
N GLU A 40 -11.76 12.03 -3.63
CA GLU A 40 -11.98 12.64 -4.95
C GLU A 40 -13.36 13.29 -5.05
N VAL A 41 -14.42 12.60 -4.62
CA VAL A 41 -15.79 13.14 -4.61
C VAL A 41 -15.90 14.38 -3.72
N VAL A 42 -15.31 14.33 -2.52
CA VAL A 42 -15.31 15.47 -1.58
C VAL A 42 -14.56 16.69 -2.16
N LEU A 43 -13.54 16.44 -2.98
CA LEU A 43 -12.75 17.48 -3.65
C LEU A 43 -13.38 17.93 -4.98
N GLY A 44 -14.53 17.41 -5.38
CA GLY A 44 -15.19 17.73 -6.65
C GLY A 44 -14.51 17.11 -7.88
N LEU A 45 -13.62 16.14 -7.68
CA LEU A 45 -12.95 15.41 -8.74
C LEU A 45 -13.82 14.25 -9.23
N GLN A 46 -13.61 13.85 -10.49
CA GLN A 46 -14.20 12.62 -11.00
C GLN A 46 -13.59 11.42 -10.27
N ILE A 47 -14.42 10.44 -9.93
CA ILE A 47 -13.94 9.16 -9.40
C ILE A 47 -12.91 8.59 -10.36
N SER A 48 -11.80 8.06 -9.81
CA SER A 48 -10.64 7.51 -10.50
C SER A 48 -9.61 8.52 -11.04
N THR A 49 -9.79 9.82 -10.84
CA THR A 49 -8.82 10.85 -11.27
C THR A 49 -7.38 10.53 -10.88
N PHE A 50 -7.13 10.15 -9.62
CA PHE A 50 -5.82 9.77 -9.10
C PHE A 50 -5.23 8.58 -9.88
N TYR A 51 -6.03 7.55 -10.12
CA TYR A 51 -5.58 6.36 -10.84
C TYR A 51 -5.42 6.60 -12.34
N SER A 52 -6.25 7.44 -12.94
CA SER A 52 -6.09 7.86 -14.33
C SER A 52 -4.78 8.60 -14.53
N ILE A 53 -4.44 9.56 -13.66
CA ILE A 53 -3.16 10.28 -13.74
C ILE A 53 -1.99 9.30 -13.60
N MET A 54 -2.08 8.33 -12.68
CA MET A 54 -1.06 7.28 -12.55
C MET A 54 -0.92 6.48 -13.86
N GLY A 55 -2.02 6.04 -14.48
CA GLY A 55 -1.96 5.31 -15.76
C GLY A 55 -1.43 6.17 -16.92
N ILE A 56 -1.83 7.44 -17.00
CA ILE A 56 -1.35 8.40 -18.01
C ILE A 56 0.14 8.65 -17.85
N SER A 57 0.67 8.63 -16.62
CA SER A 57 2.11 8.75 -16.37
C SER A 57 2.95 7.61 -16.96
N LEU A 58 2.30 6.48 -17.24
CA LEU A 58 2.89 5.32 -17.92
C LEU A 58 2.68 5.36 -19.44
N GLY A 59 2.15 6.45 -19.98
CA GLY A 59 1.95 6.66 -21.42
C GLY A 59 0.60 6.19 -21.96
N LEU A 60 -0.38 5.90 -21.09
CA LEU A 60 -1.72 5.52 -21.52
C LEU A 60 -2.55 6.77 -21.86
N ASN A 61 -3.12 6.82 -23.06
CA ASN A 61 -3.87 7.99 -23.53
C ASN A 61 -5.38 7.90 -23.31
N ASN A 62 -5.91 6.70 -23.06
CA ASN A 62 -7.33 6.50 -22.73
C ASN A 62 -7.52 6.57 -21.21
N VAL A 63 -8.32 7.53 -20.75
CA VAL A 63 -8.55 7.82 -19.32
C VAL A 63 -9.12 6.62 -18.55
N ILE A 64 -10.02 5.85 -19.16
CA ILE A 64 -10.66 4.68 -18.53
C ILE A 64 -9.65 3.53 -18.41
N THR A 65 -8.91 3.23 -19.48
CA THR A 65 -7.85 2.23 -19.42
C THR A 65 -6.75 2.63 -18.44
N ALA A 66 -6.38 3.91 -18.43
CA ALA A 66 -5.42 4.47 -17.49
C ALA A 66 -5.88 4.31 -16.03
N ALA A 67 -7.16 4.57 -15.74
CA ALA A 67 -7.76 4.38 -14.42
C ALA A 67 -7.61 2.94 -13.93
N TYR A 68 -8.04 1.96 -14.75
CA TYR A 68 -7.95 0.55 -14.38
C TYR A 68 -6.50 0.08 -14.20
N MET A 69 -5.60 0.54 -15.06
CA MET A 69 -4.18 0.21 -14.95
C MET A 69 -3.54 0.83 -13.70
N GLY A 70 -3.83 2.10 -13.38
CA GLY A 70 -3.33 2.76 -12.17
C GLY A 70 -3.87 2.08 -10.90
N PHE A 71 -5.17 1.77 -10.86
CA PHE A 71 -5.77 1.05 -9.73
C PHE A 71 -5.19 -0.36 -9.58
N GLY A 72 -5.05 -1.11 -10.68
CA GLY A 72 -4.44 -2.43 -10.69
C GLY A 72 -2.99 -2.42 -10.21
N LEU A 73 -2.21 -1.45 -10.64
CA LEU A 73 -0.82 -1.28 -10.19
C LEU A 73 -0.73 -0.91 -8.71
N HIS A 74 -1.67 -0.10 -8.20
CA HIS A 74 -1.73 0.21 -6.78
C HIS A 74 -1.97 -1.06 -5.97
N LEU A 75 -3.01 -1.84 -6.32
CA LEU A 75 -3.30 -3.13 -5.68
C LEU A 75 -2.12 -4.11 -5.76
N LEU A 76 -1.50 -4.23 -6.94
CA LEU A 76 -0.35 -5.10 -7.15
C LEU A 76 0.83 -4.69 -6.26
N THR A 77 1.14 -3.40 -6.24
CA THR A 77 2.24 -2.84 -5.42
C THR A 77 1.98 -3.10 -3.94
N GLY A 78 0.77 -2.80 -3.46
CA GLY A 78 0.39 -3.07 -2.09
C GLY A 78 0.45 -4.54 -1.70
N THR A 79 0.10 -5.44 -2.63
CA THR A 79 0.21 -6.89 -2.46
C THR A 79 1.68 -7.33 -2.35
N ILE A 80 2.55 -6.85 -3.25
CA ILE A 80 3.99 -7.18 -3.24
C ILE A 80 4.66 -6.65 -1.97
N ILE A 81 4.43 -5.38 -1.63
CA ILE A 81 4.99 -4.77 -0.43
C ILE A 81 4.47 -5.49 0.82
N GLY A 82 3.19 -5.81 0.87
CA GLY A 82 2.61 -6.63 1.93
C GLY A 82 3.33 -7.97 2.07
N ALA A 83 3.59 -8.67 0.96
CA ALA A 83 4.30 -9.94 0.96
C ALA A 83 5.73 -9.80 1.53
N VAL A 84 6.47 -8.77 1.11
CA VAL A 84 7.83 -8.49 1.61
C VAL A 84 7.80 -8.20 3.11
N LEU A 85 6.92 -7.30 3.56
CA LEU A 85 6.79 -6.95 4.97
C LEU A 85 6.32 -8.14 5.82
N GLY A 86 5.42 -8.99 5.31
CA GLY A 86 4.97 -10.19 5.99
C GLY A 86 6.07 -11.25 6.13
N ALA A 87 6.88 -11.45 5.08
CA ALA A 87 8.02 -12.36 5.10
C ALA A 87 9.09 -11.94 6.11
N ILE A 88 9.33 -10.63 6.25
CA ILE A 88 10.24 -10.06 7.25
C ILE A 88 9.61 -10.13 8.64
N GLY A 89 8.37 -9.64 8.77
CA GLY A 89 7.66 -9.44 10.02
C GLY A 89 7.38 -10.73 10.79
N ILE A 90 7.09 -11.84 10.09
CA ILE A 90 6.83 -13.13 10.75
C ILE A 90 8.06 -13.69 11.50
N ARG A 91 9.26 -13.19 11.17
CA ARG A 91 10.51 -13.58 11.84
C ARG A 91 10.84 -12.66 13.02
N TRP A 92 10.31 -11.44 13.06
CA TRP A 92 10.54 -10.50 14.16
C TRP A 92 9.75 -10.88 15.41
N LYS A 93 10.36 -10.63 16.59
CA LYS A 93 9.97 -11.20 17.89
C LYS A 93 8.45 -11.25 18.07
N LYS A 94 7.96 -12.49 18.15
CA LYS A 94 6.58 -12.92 18.45
C LYS A 94 5.85 -12.04 19.49
N ILE A 95 6.60 -11.51 20.46
CA ILE A 95 6.12 -10.64 21.55
C ILE A 95 5.50 -9.32 21.03
N ARG A 96 6.11 -8.64 20.05
CA ARG A 96 5.60 -7.36 19.50
C ARG A 96 4.34 -7.52 18.65
N MET A 97 4.14 -8.68 18.02
CA MET A 97 2.91 -8.95 17.27
C MET A 97 1.72 -9.24 18.19
N LEU A 98 1.95 -9.57 19.46
CA LEU A 98 0.88 -9.89 20.40
C LEU A 98 0.29 -8.66 21.08
N ASN A 99 1.10 -7.61 21.32
CA ASN A 99 0.62 -6.32 21.80
C ASN A 99 -0.09 -5.56 20.66
N PRO A 100 -1.41 -5.29 20.74
CA PRO A 100 -2.15 -4.60 19.68
C PRO A 100 -1.60 -3.20 19.35
N LEU A 101 -1.24 -2.42 20.37
CA LEU A 101 -0.81 -1.04 20.20
C LEU A 101 0.56 -0.97 19.52
N GLU A 102 1.53 -1.74 20.02
CA GLU A 102 2.87 -1.80 19.43
C GLU A 102 2.83 -2.32 18.00
N ASN A 103 1.96 -3.29 17.71
CA ASN A 103 1.78 -3.83 16.38
C ASN A 103 1.23 -2.78 15.40
N THR A 104 0.19 -2.04 15.80
CA THR A 104 -0.37 -0.95 15.00
C THR A 104 0.64 0.17 14.77
N LEU A 105 1.38 0.60 15.81
CA LEU A 105 2.41 1.63 15.67
C LEU A 105 3.54 1.18 14.73
N THR A 106 3.94 -0.10 14.79
CA THR A 106 4.93 -0.66 13.86
C THR A 106 4.41 -0.66 12.43
N GLY A 107 3.13 -0.99 12.23
CA GLY A 107 2.46 -0.91 10.93
C GLY A 107 2.42 0.51 10.37
N MET A 108 1.99 1.48 11.19
CA MET A 108 2.01 2.91 10.85
C MET A 108 3.40 3.38 10.46
N GLY A 109 4.44 2.98 11.22
CA GLY A 109 5.83 3.26 10.87
C GLY A 109 6.24 2.68 9.51
N ALA A 110 5.85 1.44 9.19
CA ALA A 110 6.07 0.87 7.87
C ALA A 110 5.35 1.66 6.77
N GLY A 111 4.13 2.15 7.04
CA GLY A 111 3.40 3.06 6.16
C GLY A 111 4.18 4.34 5.85
N ILE A 112 4.75 4.99 6.87
CA ILE A 112 5.60 6.18 6.68
C ILE A 112 6.83 5.87 5.81
N VAL A 113 7.47 4.72 6.03
CA VAL A 113 8.61 4.30 5.19
C VAL A 113 8.17 4.12 3.73
N ILE A 114 7.03 3.51 3.47
CA ILE A 114 6.47 3.37 2.11
C ILE A 114 6.19 4.75 1.50
N TRP A 115 5.59 5.65 2.28
CA TRP A 115 5.33 7.02 1.82
C TRP A 115 6.62 7.73 1.42
N LEU A 116 7.65 7.67 2.27
CA LEU A 116 8.95 8.31 2.03
C LEU A 116 9.71 7.71 0.84
N VAL A 117 9.76 6.37 0.75
CA VAL A 117 10.68 5.66 -0.16
C VAL A 117 10.05 5.34 -1.51
N LEU A 118 8.72 5.18 -1.57
CA LEU A 118 8.02 4.80 -2.80
C LEU A 118 7.09 5.90 -3.29
N PHE A 119 6.18 6.38 -2.43
CA PHE A 119 5.16 7.32 -2.87
C PHE A 119 5.77 8.68 -3.25
N LEU A 120 6.59 9.28 -2.40
CA LEU A 120 7.21 10.58 -2.68
C LEU A 120 8.04 10.58 -3.98
N PRO A 121 8.99 9.64 -4.20
CA PRO A 121 9.72 9.59 -5.46
C PRO A 121 8.83 9.35 -6.67
N LEU A 122 7.82 8.49 -6.56
CA LEU A 122 6.90 8.22 -7.66
C LEU A 122 6.07 9.48 -8.01
N THR A 123 5.61 10.21 -7.00
CA THR A 123 4.88 11.46 -7.20
C THR A 123 5.76 12.52 -7.86
N SER A 124 6.98 12.74 -7.37
CA SER A 124 7.86 13.80 -7.89
C SER A 124 8.41 13.49 -9.27
N LEU A 125 8.74 12.22 -9.56
CA LEU A 125 9.44 11.84 -10.79
C LEU A 125 8.49 11.48 -11.95
N PHE A 126 7.27 11.01 -11.65
CA PHE A 126 6.34 10.55 -12.67
C PHE A 126 5.03 11.33 -12.67
N ILE A 127 4.34 11.39 -11.53
CA ILE A 127 3.00 11.99 -11.46
C ILE A 127 3.04 13.51 -11.73
N GLN A 128 3.94 14.23 -11.09
CA GLN A 128 4.02 15.69 -11.22
C GLN A 128 4.36 16.12 -12.66
N PRO A 129 5.38 15.55 -13.34
CA PRO A 129 5.62 15.84 -14.76
C PRO A 129 4.44 15.50 -15.66
N SER A 130 3.69 14.43 -15.35
CA SER A 130 2.51 14.05 -16.13
C SER A 130 1.36 15.04 -16.00
N ILE A 131 1.09 15.51 -14.78
CA ILE A 131 0.08 16.56 -14.56
C ILE A 131 0.48 17.83 -15.31
N GLN A 132 1.75 18.27 -15.19
CA GLN A 132 2.24 19.45 -15.90
C GLN A 132 2.08 19.32 -17.42
N ARG A 133 2.35 18.13 -17.99
CA ARG A 133 2.13 17.88 -19.42
C ARG A 133 0.66 18.01 -19.82
N ILE A 134 -0.25 17.43 -19.05
CA ILE A 134 -1.70 17.50 -19.30
C ILE A 134 -2.16 18.97 -19.29
N VAL A 135 -1.75 19.71 -18.26
CA VAL A 135 -2.09 21.13 -18.08
C VAL A 135 -1.51 21.98 -19.20
N ASN A 136 -0.26 21.75 -19.61
CA ASN A 136 0.35 22.51 -20.70
C ASN A 136 -0.42 22.34 -22.02
N LEU A 137 -0.78 21.10 -22.36
CA LEU A 137 -1.59 20.80 -23.56
C LEU A 137 -2.97 21.46 -23.53
N GLU A 138 -3.58 21.58 -22.34
CA GLU A 138 -4.88 22.25 -22.16
C GLU A 138 -4.73 23.79 -22.11
N SER A 139 -3.62 24.30 -21.56
CA SER A 139 -3.35 25.73 -21.43
C SER A 139 -2.98 26.41 -22.75
N GLU A 140 -2.37 25.68 -23.70
CA GLU A 140 -2.17 26.14 -25.09
C GLU A 140 -3.51 26.45 -25.77
N LEU A 141 -4.63 25.92 -25.26
CA LEU A 141 -5.97 26.17 -25.75
C LEU A 141 -6.71 27.28 -24.99
N GLN A 142 -6.30 27.66 -23.77
CA GLN A 142 -7.10 28.58 -22.92
C GLN A 142 -6.34 29.69 -22.16
N TYR A 143 -5.41 29.48 -21.20
CA TYR A 143 -4.64 30.58 -20.52
C TYR A 143 -3.42 30.06 -19.72
N PRO A 144 -2.30 30.82 -19.57
CA PRO A 144 -1.02 30.33 -19.02
C PRO A 144 -0.79 30.47 -17.50
N LEU A 145 -1.76 30.94 -16.71
CA LEU A 145 -1.56 31.29 -15.29
C LEU A 145 -1.69 30.12 -14.28
N LEU A 146 -1.86 28.88 -14.74
CA LEU A 146 -2.27 27.72 -13.91
C LEU A 146 -1.13 26.93 -13.26
N SER A 147 0.13 27.09 -13.69
CA SER A 147 1.21 26.14 -13.38
C SER A 147 1.79 26.24 -11.97
N GLU A 148 1.87 27.45 -11.39
CA GLU A 148 2.45 27.67 -10.05
C GLU A 148 1.52 27.16 -8.94
N ASP A 149 0.21 27.42 -9.06
CA ASP A 149 -0.81 26.95 -8.13
C ASP A 149 -0.92 25.41 -8.11
N MET A 150 -0.67 24.76 -9.25
CA MET A 150 -0.75 23.30 -9.35
C MET A 150 0.41 22.58 -8.68
N ASN A 151 1.63 23.11 -8.73
CA ASN A 151 2.76 22.53 -8.01
C ASN A 151 2.53 22.57 -6.49
N GLN A 152 1.98 23.68 -5.98
CA GLN A 152 1.61 23.80 -4.58
C GLN A 152 0.50 22.81 -4.19
N LEU A 153 -0.49 22.62 -5.07
CA LEU A 153 -1.55 21.63 -4.84
C LEU A 153 -1.00 20.19 -4.77
N ILE A 154 -0.11 19.81 -5.69
CA ILE A 154 0.53 18.49 -5.70
C ILE A 154 1.32 18.26 -4.41
N GLN A 155 2.06 19.27 -3.93
CA GLN A 155 2.77 19.19 -2.65
C GLN A 155 1.82 18.99 -1.47
N LYS A 156 0.70 19.71 -1.42
CA LYS A 156 -0.33 19.54 -0.39
C LYS A 156 -0.94 18.14 -0.42
N ILE A 157 -1.24 17.61 -1.61
CA ILE A 157 -1.73 16.23 -1.78
C ILE A 157 -0.66 15.23 -1.30
N ALA A 158 0.61 15.45 -1.67
CA ALA A 158 1.69 14.56 -1.29
C ALA A 158 1.90 14.51 0.23
N LEU A 159 1.79 15.65 0.91
CA LEU A 159 1.82 15.74 2.37
C LEU A 159 0.57 15.11 3.00
N GLY A 160 -0.62 15.38 2.46
CA GLY A 160 -1.87 14.76 2.90
C GLY A 160 -1.84 13.23 2.79
N ALA A 161 -1.10 12.69 1.80
CA ALA A 161 -0.96 11.26 1.60
C ALA A 161 -0.27 10.51 2.74
N ILE A 162 0.42 11.21 3.65
CA ILE A 162 0.92 10.63 4.91
C ILE A 162 -0.22 9.92 5.66
N ALA A 163 -1.40 10.53 5.74
CA ALA A 163 -2.53 9.97 6.45
C ALA A 163 -3.00 8.64 5.84
N PHE A 164 -3.09 8.55 4.51
CA PHE A 164 -3.46 7.31 3.82
C PHE A 164 -2.46 6.19 4.10
N HIS A 165 -1.17 6.50 4.12
CA HIS A 165 -0.12 5.52 4.39
C HIS A 165 -0.08 5.06 5.85
N LEU A 166 -0.34 5.96 6.80
CA LEU A 166 -0.51 5.60 8.20
C LEU A 166 -1.68 4.63 8.39
N VAL A 167 -2.83 4.93 7.79
CA VAL A 167 -4.02 4.08 7.86
C VAL A 167 -3.77 2.74 7.15
N TRP A 168 -3.11 2.76 5.98
CA TRP A 168 -2.69 1.54 5.28
C TRP A 168 -1.86 0.64 6.21
N GLY A 169 -0.85 1.23 6.86
CA GLY A 169 0.06 0.52 7.76
C GLY A 169 -0.68 -0.10 8.95
N ALA A 170 -1.62 0.64 9.55
CA ALA A 170 -2.45 0.16 10.65
C ALA A 170 -3.34 -1.02 10.23
N ILE A 171 -4.01 -0.93 9.08
CA ILE A 171 -4.86 -2.01 8.55
C ILE A 171 -4.01 -3.25 8.25
N PHE A 172 -2.88 -3.07 7.54
CA PHE A 172 -1.94 -4.14 7.22
C PHE A 172 -1.49 -4.89 8.48
N SER A 173 -1.00 -4.16 9.49
CA SER A 173 -0.50 -4.78 10.72
C SER A 173 -1.61 -5.51 11.49
N TYR A 174 -2.81 -4.92 11.55
CA TYR A 174 -3.95 -5.52 12.22
C TYR A 174 -4.37 -6.87 11.58
N ILE A 175 -4.45 -6.93 10.24
CA ILE A 175 -4.78 -8.15 9.52
C ILE A 175 -3.67 -9.18 9.70
N MET A 176 -2.41 -8.78 9.52
CA MET A 176 -1.25 -9.66 9.68
C MET A 176 -1.21 -10.30 11.07
N ARG A 177 -1.42 -9.50 12.12
CA ARG A 177 -1.52 -9.97 13.50
C ARG A 177 -2.67 -10.98 13.68
N SER A 178 -3.81 -10.73 13.06
CA SER A 178 -4.97 -11.60 13.18
C SER A 178 -4.73 -12.95 12.52
N LEU A 179 -4.13 -12.98 11.33
CA LEU A 179 -3.74 -14.22 10.64
C LEU A 179 -2.70 -15.04 11.43
N VAL A 180 -1.69 -14.37 12.01
CA VAL A 180 -0.69 -15.04 12.86
C VAL A 180 -1.34 -15.63 14.12
N ARG A 181 -2.26 -14.91 14.78
CA ARG A 181 -2.99 -15.41 15.96
C ARG A 181 -3.84 -16.65 15.63
N ILE A 182 -4.58 -16.62 14.52
CA ILE A 182 -5.37 -17.77 14.06
C ILE A 182 -4.47 -18.99 13.83
N ARG A 183 -3.32 -18.80 13.19
CA ARG A 183 -2.35 -19.88 12.98
C ARG A 183 -1.84 -20.44 14.31
N GLU A 184 -1.50 -19.60 15.26
CA GLU A 184 -1.02 -20.05 16.57
C GLU A 184 -2.07 -20.84 17.34
N PHE A 185 -3.32 -20.38 17.31
CA PHE A 185 -4.44 -21.10 17.90
C PHE A 185 -4.58 -22.50 17.29
N LYS A 186 -4.55 -22.61 15.96
CA LYS A 186 -4.63 -23.90 15.26
C LYS A 186 -3.46 -24.84 15.62
N MET A 187 -2.23 -24.33 15.66
CA MET A 187 -1.06 -25.13 16.02
C MET A 187 -1.15 -25.66 17.47
N ARG A 188 -1.68 -24.86 18.40
CA ARG A 188 -1.91 -25.30 19.79
C ARG A 188 -3.01 -26.35 19.90
N GLY A 189 -4.12 -26.19 19.17
CA GLY A 189 -5.20 -27.17 19.11
C GLY A 189 -4.72 -28.54 18.64
N GLN A 190 -3.93 -28.56 17.56
CA GLN A 190 -3.32 -29.78 17.03
C GLN A 190 -2.38 -30.48 18.03
N GLN A 191 -1.59 -29.70 18.79
CA GLN A 191 -0.73 -30.24 19.84
C GLN A 191 -1.51 -30.79 21.04
N ALA A 192 -2.71 -30.26 21.30
CA ALA A 192 -3.60 -30.69 22.37
C ALA A 192 -4.54 -31.85 21.98
N GLY A 193 -4.40 -32.42 20.77
CA GLY A 193 -5.30 -33.48 20.27
C GLY A 193 -6.71 -32.99 19.94
N LEU A 194 -6.94 -31.67 19.92
CA LEU A 194 -8.19 -31.08 19.49
C LEU A 194 -8.14 -31.01 17.95
N GLY A 195 -8.86 -31.90 17.27
CA GLY A 195 -8.92 -31.93 15.81
C GLY A 195 -9.61 -30.68 15.24
N ILE A 196 -8.84 -29.61 15.02
CA ILE A 196 -9.23 -28.33 14.39
C ILE A 196 -8.20 -27.87 13.33
#